data_AF-A0A072NC43-F1
#
_entry.id   AF-A0A072NC43-F1
#
_cell.length_a   1.000
_cell.length_b   1.000
_cell.length_c   1.000
_cell.angle_alpha   90.00
_cell.angle_beta   90.00
_cell.angle_gamma   90.00
#
_symmetry.space_group_name_H-M   'P 1'
#
loop_
_entity.id
_entity.type
_entity.pdbx_description
1 polymer ?
#
loop_
_entity_poly.entity_id
_entity_poly.type
_entity_poly.pdbx_seq_one_letter_code
_entity_poly.pdbx_strand_id
1 'polypeptide(L)'
;MGEAKRRKELGLMPTTFPVEVRAMNGEVTLTGGPDDPAVRERLLEALRSALPGGGAWERGYRQLHLMMGRGTEPVITPEDFAAIPVPPQRRLTGDLVLNARTVPEDALPLGEGAHLRVRTSETSHDGETWETLSLPEDGMEHLMRHPLARERGPLLARLTAEHWREGRIDLDAELPEHLLEPLEDLVREWHGEGSEWQARHLDLLGEGAAEAAPPQGRRLRLDLHGLPLLPSPLNEPQAVLGEGEESLAIYLTPLAYTLDGETWLPYAEDGEGAEGEGGLAELLTQILDMPTVTVTVWADGRVEWAEGDVPPAQAERVRGDLRAATGAGDPAAWAEWTRTLLAETFAGEAPDLAERGDLPAVQGVRLDLPQDSLTDPDDPAQYFIESEVTFDGEQWRDLYAEELPQELREA
;
A
#
# COMPACT_ATOMS: atom_id res chain seq x y z
N MET A 1 38.78 47.38 11.93
CA MET A 1 37.83 46.89 12.96
C MET A 1 37.21 45.60 12.45
N GLY A 2 37.55 44.44 13.04
CA GLY A 2 37.20 43.12 12.51
C GLY A 2 35.69 42.86 12.53
N GLU A 3 35.21 42.10 11.54
CA GLU A 3 33.79 41.79 11.33
C GLU A 3 33.13 41.18 12.58
N ALA A 4 33.84 40.31 13.30
CA ALA A 4 33.38 39.73 14.57
C ALA A 4 33.12 40.78 15.68
N LYS A 5 33.91 41.86 15.73
CA LYS A 5 33.76 42.92 16.73
C LYS A 5 32.54 43.81 16.42
N ARG A 6 32.31 44.11 15.13
CA ARG A 6 31.09 44.80 14.65
C ARG A 6 29.82 43.97 14.88
N ARG A 7 29.87 42.65 14.65
CA ARG A 7 28.73 41.75 14.91
C ARG A 7 28.41 41.62 16.39
N LYS A 8 29.41 41.61 17.26
CA LYS A 8 29.22 41.64 18.72
C LYS A 8 28.54 42.94 19.19
N GLU A 9 28.91 44.07 18.60
CA GLU A 9 28.28 45.38 18.89
C GLU A 9 26.84 45.48 18.33
N LEU A 10 26.50 44.71 17.30
CA LEU A 10 25.16 44.62 16.70
C LEU A 10 24.28 43.48 17.25
N GLY A 11 24.76 42.70 18.23
CA GLY A 11 24.01 41.55 18.79
C GLY A 11 23.89 40.33 17.85
N LEU A 12 24.65 40.28 16.75
CA LEU A 12 24.57 39.26 15.69
C LEU A 12 25.47 38.03 15.93
N MET A 13 25.85 37.78 17.19
CA MET A 13 26.57 36.58 17.59
C MET A 13 25.58 35.50 18.02
N PRO A 14 25.85 34.22 17.70
CA PRO A 14 25.05 33.12 18.21
C PRO A 14 24.98 33.20 19.73
N THR A 15 23.77 33.20 20.26
CA THR A 15 23.53 33.27 21.71
C THR A 15 22.71 32.06 22.10
N THR A 16 23.12 31.39 23.19
CA THR A 16 22.51 30.13 23.64
C THR A 16 21.88 30.33 25.01
N PHE A 17 20.66 29.84 25.17
CA PHE A 17 19.91 29.86 26.42
C PHE A 17 19.46 28.44 26.78
N PRO A 18 19.71 27.97 28.02
CA PRO A 18 19.05 26.75 28.49
C PRO A 18 17.56 27.04 28.65
N VAL A 19 16.73 26.15 28.11
CA VAL A 19 15.27 26.33 28.11
C VAL A 19 14.54 25.04 28.43
N GLU A 20 13.33 25.22 28.97
CA GLU A 20 12.30 24.20 29.05
C GLU A 20 11.06 24.69 28.29
N VAL A 21 10.59 23.87 27.35
CA VAL A 21 9.34 24.11 26.62
C VAL A 21 8.32 23.12 27.13
N ARG A 22 7.15 23.60 27.54
CA ARG A 22 5.98 22.74 27.81
C ARG A 22 4.91 22.98 26.78
N ALA A 23 4.35 21.90 26.26
CA ALA A 23 3.22 21.95 25.34
C ALA A 23 2.05 21.15 25.92
N MET A 24 0.87 21.75 25.93
CA MET A 24 -0.38 21.13 26.38
C MET A 24 -1.50 21.53 25.44
N ASN A 25 -2.07 20.58 24.71
CA ASN A 25 -3.20 20.81 23.79
C ASN A 25 -2.99 22.01 22.83
N GLY A 26 -1.78 22.20 22.32
CA GLY A 26 -1.43 23.32 21.41
C GLY A 26 -1.03 24.62 22.13
N GLU A 27 -1.25 24.75 23.43
CA GLU A 27 -0.64 25.82 24.22
C GLU A 27 0.82 25.52 24.50
N VAL A 28 1.70 26.48 24.22
CA VAL A 28 3.13 26.37 24.45
C VAL A 28 3.57 27.41 25.46
N THR A 29 4.33 26.96 26.47
CA THR A 29 5.04 27.83 27.41
C THR A 29 6.54 27.58 27.30
N LEU A 30 7.31 28.66 27.46
CA LEU A 30 8.76 28.65 27.44
C LEU A 30 9.27 29.17 28.79
N THR A 31 10.07 28.36 29.48
CA THR A 31 10.79 28.73 30.71
C THR A 31 12.27 28.85 30.42
N GLY A 32 12.90 29.94 30.89
CA GLY A 32 14.22 30.35 30.42
C GLY A 32 14.15 31.11 29.08
N GLY A 33 15.30 31.37 28.47
CA GLY A 33 15.39 32.09 27.20
C GLY A 33 15.70 33.59 27.34
N PRO A 34 15.54 34.37 26.25
CA PRO A 34 15.80 35.80 26.24
C PRO A 34 14.75 36.59 27.05
N ASP A 35 15.20 37.64 27.74
CA ASP A 35 14.33 38.53 28.54
C ASP A 35 13.50 39.50 27.68
N ASP A 36 13.87 39.68 26.41
CA ASP A 36 13.16 40.56 25.48
C ASP A 36 11.77 40.00 25.15
N PRO A 37 10.67 40.71 25.51
CA PRO A 37 9.31 40.23 25.28
C PRO A 37 8.97 40.01 23.80
N ALA A 38 9.49 40.84 22.89
CA ALA A 38 9.21 40.72 21.46
C ALA A 38 9.93 39.52 20.84
N VAL A 39 11.14 39.22 21.31
CA VAL A 39 11.84 37.99 20.91
C VAL A 39 11.11 36.77 21.47
N ARG A 40 10.66 36.83 22.73
CA ARG A 40 9.96 35.73 23.38
C ARG A 40 8.62 35.39 22.71
N GLU A 41 7.82 36.39 22.33
CA GLU A 41 6.55 36.13 21.65
C GLU A 41 6.76 35.48 20.27
N ARG A 42 7.73 35.97 19.48
CA ARG A 42 8.08 35.36 18.18
C ARG A 42 8.55 33.91 18.33
N LEU A 43 9.32 33.62 19.39
CA LEU A 43 9.73 32.25 19.69
C LEU A 43 8.56 31.37 20.11
N LEU A 44 7.60 31.88 20.87
CA LEU A 44 6.40 31.13 21.24
C LEU A 44 5.51 30.85 20.02
N GLU A 45 5.36 31.83 19.12
CA GLU A 45 4.66 31.64 17.84
C GLU A 45 5.35 30.57 16.98
N ALA A 46 6.67 30.66 16.82
CA ALA A 46 7.45 29.66 16.10
C ALA A 46 7.35 28.27 16.75
N LEU A 47 7.40 28.18 18.09
CA LEU A 47 7.24 26.92 18.79
C LEU A 47 5.84 26.33 18.62
N ARG A 48 4.77 27.14 18.66
CA ARG A 48 3.39 26.68 18.40
C ARG A 48 3.26 26.12 16.98
N SER A 49 3.94 26.73 16.01
CA SER A 49 3.97 26.22 14.63
C SER A 49 4.80 24.94 14.49
N ALA A 50 5.91 24.82 15.21
CA ALA A 50 6.84 23.69 15.09
C ALA A 50 6.43 22.47 15.92
N LEU A 51 5.60 22.66 16.95
CA LEU A 51 5.14 21.63 17.86
C LEU A 51 3.71 21.24 17.51
N PRO A 52 3.46 20.02 16.98
CA PRO A 52 2.11 19.63 16.59
C PRO A 52 1.18 19.64 17.81
N GLY A 53 -0.05 20.10 17.62
CA GLY A 53 -1.13 20.06 18.62
C GLY A 53 -2.32 19.24 18.11
N GLY A 54 -3.32 19.02 18.98
CA GLY A 54 -4.56 18.32 18.63
C GLY A 54 -4.32 16.96 17.96
N GLY A 55 -5.11 16.66 16.92
CA GLY A 55 -5.04 15.38 16.20
C GLY A 55 -3.67 15.07 15.57
N ALA A 56 -2.88 16.09 15.20
CA ALA A 56 -1.52 15.89 14.69
C ALA A 56 -0.57 15.35 15.76
N TRP A 57 -0.69 15.85 17.01
CA TRP A 57 0.05 15.29 18.14
C TRP A 57 -0.40 13.87 18.45
N GLU A 58 -1.71 13.64 18.49
CA GLU A 58 -2.25 12.32 18.77
C GLU A 58 -1.73 11.26 17.79
N ARG A 59 -1.80 11.55 16.49
CA ARG A 59 -1.29 10.65 15.45
C ARG A 59 0.21 10.42 15.59
N GLY A 60 0.99 11.48 15.75
CA GLY A 60 2.45 11.39 15.91
C GLY A 60 2.84 10.59 17.15
N TYR A 61 2.17 10.81 18.29
CA TYR A 61 2.45 10.05 19.51
C TYR A 61 2.13 8.56 19.36
N ARG A 62 0.97 8.22 18.77
CA ARG A 62 0.57 6.82 18.57
C ARG A 62 1.55 6.09 17.65
N GLN A 63 2.04 6.75 16.59
CA GLN A 63 3.11 6.22 15.76
C GLN A 63 4.40 6.00 16.56
N LEU A 64 4.84 6.98 17.35
CA LEU A 64 6.01 6.82 18.23
C LEU A 64 5.81 5.68 19.24
N HIS A 65 4.60 5.51 19.77
CA HIS A 65 4.25 4.43 20.71
C HIS A 65 4.48 3.06 20.09
N LEU A 66 4.02 2.86 18.85
CA LEU A 66 4.27 1.64 18.08
C LEU A 66 5.77 1.46 17.80
N MET A 67 6.46 2.51 17.34
CA MET A 67 7.90 2.44 17.07
C MET A 67 8.73 2.08 18.31
N MET A 68 8.29 2.48 19.50
CA MET A 68 8.93 2.11 20.76
C MET A 68 8.59 0.69 21.22
N GLY A 69 7.72 -0.03 20.53
CA GLY A 69 7.23 -1.36 20.93
C GLY A 69 6.52 -1.34 22.29
N ARG A 70 5.88 -0.22 22.65
CA ARG A 70 5.14 -0.08 23.92
C ARG A 70 3.75 -0.69 23.77
N GLY A 71 3.23 -1.23 24.87
CA GLY A 71 1.91 -1.88 24.93
C GLY A 71 2.01 -3.35 25.34
N THR A 72 0.93 -3.87 25.94
CA THR A 72 0.82 -5.31 26.28
C THR A 72 -0.11 -6.06 25.33
N GLU A 73 -0.96 -5.33 24.61
CA GLU A 73 -1.91 -5.85 23.65
C GLU A 73 -1.40 -5.55 22.23
N PRO A 74 -1.59 -6.47 21.27
CA PRO A 74 -1.20 -6.25 19.89
C PRO A 74 -2.10 -5.18 19.26
N VAL A 75 -1.50 -4.18 18.61
CA VAL A 75 -2.22 -3.20 17.79
C VAL A 75 -2.29 -3.75 16.38
N ILE A 76 -3.48 -4.09 15.89
CA ILE A 76 -3.66 -4.72 14.58
C ILE A 76 -4.67 -3.92 13.74
N THR A 77 -5.69 -3.37 14.40
CA THR A 77 -6.80 -2.67 13.76
C THR A 77 -6.71 -1.14 13.91
N PRO A 78 -7.41 -0.37 13.07
CA PRO A 78 -7.60 1.07 13.27
C PRO A 78 -8.14 1.43 14.66
N GLU A 79 -9.06 0.62 15.19
CA GLU A 79 -9.66 0.80 16.51
C GLU A 79 -8.63 0.63 17.63
N ASP A 80 -7.76 -0.37 17.53
CA ASP A 80 -6.66 -0.58 18.49
C ASP A 80 -5.71 0.61 18.48
N PHE A 81 -5.38 1.12 17.28
CA PHE A 81 -4.52 2.30 17.14
C PHE A 81 -5.15 3.53 17.78
N ALA A 82 -6.45 3.75 17.56
CA ALA A 82 -7.19 4.86 18.17
C ALA A 82 -7.28 4.74 19.71
N ALA A 83 -7.32 3.51 20.24
CA ALA A 83 -7.40 3.23 21.67
C ALA A 83 -6.10 3.55 22.44
N ILE A 84 -4.96 3.68 21.76
CA ILE A 84 -3.69 4.07 22.39
C ILE A 84 -3.86 5.43 23.09
N PRO A 85 -3.67 5.51 24.43
CA PRO A 85 -3.87 6.74 25.17
C PRO A 85 -2.77 7.75 24.83
N VAL A 86 -3.17 8.97 24.49
CA VAL A 86 -2.24 10.05 24.15
C VAL A 86 -2.02 10.94 25.39
N PRO A 87 -0.78 11.15 25.83
CA PRO A 87 -0.48 12.07 26.92
C PRO A 87 -0.74 13.52 26.46
N PRO A 88 -1.54 14.30 27.22
CA PRO A 88 -1.84 15.69 26.86
C PRO A 88 -0.67 16.63 27.11
N GLN A 89 0.31 16.23 27.93
CA GLN A 89 1.43 17.08 28.33
C GLN A 89 2.74 16.59 27.73
N ARG A 90 3.52 17.54 27.23
CA ARG A 90 4.85 17.35 26.66
C ARG A 90 5.83 18.33 27.25
N ARG A 91 7.05 17.85 27.49
CA ARG A 91 8.17 18.66 27.97
C ARG A 91 9.38 18.40 27.09
N LEU A 92 9.94 19.48 26.54
CA LEU A 92 11.22 19.47 25.85
C LEU A 92 12.21 20.26 26.70
N THR A 93 13.37 19.68 27.01
CA THR A 93 14.47 20.43 27.63
C THR A 93 15.64 20.50 26.67
N GLY A 94 16.34 21.62 26.64
CA GLY A 94 17.32 21.85 25.58
C GLY A 94 18.06 23.17 25.69
N ASP A 95 18.61 23.56 24.55
CA ASP A 95 19.35 24.80 24.36
C ASP A 95 18.74 25.56 23.18
N LEU A 96 18.15 26.72 23.45
CA LEU A 96 17.67 27.66 22.44
C LEU A 96 18.87 28.47 21.91
N VAL A 97 19.11 28.42 20.61
CA VAL A 97 20.15 29.17 19.94
C VAL A 97 19.51 30.24 19.07
N LEU A 98 19.95 31.49 19.20
CA LEU A 98 19.51 32.63 18.39
C LEU A 98 20.64 33.12 17.49
N ASN A 99 20.32 33.79 16.39
CA ASN A 99 21.28 34.39 15.45
C ASN A 99 22.30 33.39 14.89
N ALA A 100 21.94 32.11 14.79
CA ALA A 100 22.74 31.09 14.15
C ALA A 100 22.78 31.34 12.64
N ARG A 101 23.93 31.06 12.02
CA ARG A 101 24.07 31.14 10.55
C ARG A 101 23.48 29.92 9.84
N THR A 102 23.45 28.79 10.54
CA THR A 102 23.00 27.49 10.05
C THR A 102 22.22 26.81 11.15
N VAL A 103 21.21 26.03 10.77
CA VAL A 103 20.44 25.19 11.68
C VAL A 103 20.93 23.75 11.50
N PRO A 104 21.36 23.05 12.57
CA PRO A 104 21.66 21.62 12.51
C PRO A 104 20.44 20.80 12.08
N GLU A 105 20.66 19.67 11.40
CA GLU A 105 19.58 18.77 10.97
C GLU A 105 18.82 18.16 12.17
N ASP A 106 19.49 17.99 13.31
CA ASP A 106 18.93 17.44 14.55
C ASP A 106 18.28 18.50 15.47
N ALA A 107 18.14 19.74 15.02
CA ALA A 107 17.55 20.83 15.78
C ALA A 107 16.18 21.25 15.24
N LEU A 108 15.28 21.67 16.13
CA LEU A 108 13.97 22.19 15.76
C LEU A 108 14.14 23.63 15.22
N PRO A 109 13.87 23.91 13.93
CA PRO A 109 13.99 25.26 13.37
C PRO A 109 12.87 26.15 13.88
N LEU A 110 13.19 27.39 14.27
CA LEU A 110 12.23 28.38 14.77
C LEU A 110 12.20 29.66 13.93
N GLY A 111 12.85 29.66 12.76
CA GLY A 111 12.93 30.81 11.85
C GLY A 111 14.00 31.85 12.26
N GLU A 112 14.35 32.75 11.32
CA GLU A 112 15.28 33.89 11.55
C GLU A 112 16.64 33.51 12.21
N GLY A 113 17.15 32.30 11.94
CA GLY A 113 18.39 31.82 12.56
C GLY A 113 18.23 31.39 14.03
N ALA A 114 17.00 31.23 14.52
CA ALA A 114 16.69 30.60 15.79
C ALA A 114 16.43 29.10 15.62
N HIS A 115 16.93 28.29 16.55
CA HIS A 115 16.61 26.86 16.64
C HIS A 115 16.68 26.36 18.08
N LEU A 116 15.94 25.30 18.37
CA LEU A 116 15.98 24.59 19.65
C LEU A 116 16.72 23.26 19.48
N ARG A 117 17.86 23.12 20.15
CA ARG A 117 18.52 21.83 20.29
C ARG A 117 17.89 21.07 21.46
N VAL A 118 17.10 20.04 21.15
CA VAL A 118 16.42 19.22 22.15
C VAL A 118 17.41 18.23 22.76
N ARG A 119 17.51 18.18 24.09
CA ARG A 119 18.29 17.20 24.85
C ARG A 119 17.43 16.07 25.38
N THR A 120 16.24 16.41 25.90
CA THR A 120 15.25 15.42 26.32
C THR A 120 13.88 15.80 25.78
N SER A 121 13.12 14.78 25.42
CA SER A 121 11.70 14.86 25.09
C SER A 121 10.97 13.93 26.04
N GLU A 122 9.95 14.43 26.71
CA GLU A 122 9.21 13.69 27.73
C GLU A 122 7.70 13.95 27.59
N THR A 123 6.91 12.97 27.96
CA THR A 123 5.44 13.05 28.00
C THR A 123 4.89 12.71 29.37
N SER A 124 3.70 13.23 29.69
CA SER A 124 3.02 12.93 30.94
C SER A 124 1.49 12.89 30.76
N HIS A 125 0.85 11.91 31.40
CA HIS A 125 -0.60 11.80 31.46
C HIS A 125 -1.21 12.64 32.61
N ASP A 126 -0.50 12.76 33.73
CA ASP A 126 -0.96 13.37 34.98
C ASP A 126 -0.28 14.72 35.28
N GLY A 127 0.84 15.03 34.61
CA GLY A 127 1.71 16.19 34.87
C GLY A 127 2.74 15.97 35.97
N GLU A 128 2.68 14.83 36.66
CA GLU A 128 3.54 14.48 37.80
C GLU A 128 4.60 13.46 37.38
N THR A 129 4.17 12.42 36.65
CA THR A 129 5.02 11.34 36.15
C THR A 129 5.42 11.63 34.71
N TRP A 130 6.72 11.73 34.48
CA TRP A 130 7.29 12.05 33.17
C TRP A 130 8.02 10.84 32.60
N GLU A 131 7.69 10.50 31.37
CA GLU A 131 8.32 9.42 30.63
C GLU A 131 9.11 9.97 29.45
N THR A 132 10.37 9.55 29.32
CA THR A 132 11.19 9.90 28.17
C THR A 132 10.62 9.29 26.89
N LEU A 133 10.51 10.12 25.86
CA LEU A 133 10.31 9.72 24.48
C LEU A 133 11.67 9.58 23.81
N SER A 134 12.10 8.33 23.65
CA SER A 134 13.33 7.98 22.94
C SER A 134 13.00 6.89 21.93
N LEU A 135 13.18 7.20 20.65
CA LEU A 135 13.02 6.22 19.58
C LEU A 135 14.15 5.19 19.66
N PRO A 136 13.84 3.88 19.66
CA PRO A 136 14.87 2.87 19.56
C PRO A 136 15.44 2.83 18.13
N GLU A 137 16.65 2.32 17.97
CA GLU A 137 17.34 2.27 16.67
C GLU A 137 16.56 1.43 15.64
N ASP A 138 15.83 0.41 16.09
CA ASP A 138 15.00 -0.51 15.30
C ASP A 138 13.53 -0.05 15.19
N GLY A 139 13.18 1.14 15.68
CA GLY A 139 11.78 1.57 15.73
C GLY A 139 11.12 1.70 14.37
N MET A 140 11.88 2.08 13.33
CA MET A 140 11.39 2.11 11.95
C MET A 140 11.16 0.70 11.41
N GLU A 141 12.03 -0.26 11.73
CA GLU A 141 11.86 -1.65 11.32
C GLU A 141 10.60 -2.26 11.94
N HIS A 142 10.31 -1.93 13.20
CA HIS A 142 9.07 -2.32 13.86
C HIS A 142 7.83 -1.72 13.18
N LEU A 143 7.89 -0.42 12.86
CA LEU A 143 6.82 0.27 12.12
C LEU A 143 6.52 -0.41 10.78
N MET A 144 7.56 -0.71 10.00
CA MET A 144 7.44 -1.28 8.65
C MET A 144 6.86 -2.71 8.64
N ARG A 145 6.97 -3.43 9.76
CA ARG A 145 6.36 -4.75 9.95
C ARG A 145 4.90 -4.67 10.37
N HIS A 146 4.43 -3.50 10.82
CA HIS A 146 3.07 -3.33 11.30
C HIS A 146 2.06 -3.47 10.14
N PRO A 147 0.93 -4.19 10.32
CA PRO A 147 -0.07 -4.37 9.27
C PRO A 147 -0.58 -3.03 8.69
N LEU A 148 -0.93 -2.09 9.58
CA LEU A 148 -1.40 -0.76 9.20
C LEU A 148 -0.37 0.12 8.47
N ALA A 149 0.91 -0.25 8.42
CA ALA A 149 1.93 0.57 7.74
C ALA A 149 1.79 0.56 6.21
N ARG A 150 1.05 -0.41 5.65
CA ARG A 150 0.75 -0.50 4.21
C ARG A 150 -0.58 0.15 3.83
N GLU A 151 -1.41 0.48 4.82
CA GLU A 151 -2.72 1.06 4.59
C GLU A 151 -2.59 2.50 4.08
N ARG A 152 -3.26 2.81 2.97
CA ARG A 152 -3.25 4.15 2.35
C ARG A 152 -4.27 5.11 2.96
N GLY A 153 -5.03 4.65 3.95
CA GLY A 153 -6.22 5.34 4.46
C GLY A 153 -7.46 5.04 3.62
N PRO A 154 -8.64 5.53 4.04
CA PRO A 154 -9.90 5.25 3.35
C PRO A 154 -9.88 5.86 1.94
N LEU A 155 -10.21 5.06 0.92
CA LEU A 155 -10.42 5.55 -0.44
C LEU A 155 -11.69 6.40 -0.47
N LEU A 156 -11.57 7.66 -0.87
CA LEU A 156 -12.67 8.63 -0.91
C LEU A 156 -13.18 8.83 -2.34
N ALA A 157 -12.29 8.82 -3.32
CA ALA A 157 -12.63 8.92 -4.73
C ALA A 157 -11.56 8.28 -5.61
N ARG A 158 -11.97 7.84 -6.79
CA ARG A 158 -11.10 7.38 -7.87
C ARG A 158 -11.51 8.13 -9.13
N LEU A 159 -10.53 8.67 -9.84
CA LEU A 159 -10.75 9.41 -11.07
C LEU A 159 -9.63 9.16 -12.06
N THR A 160 -9.93 9.40 -13.33
CA THR A 160 -9.00 9.32 -14.45
C THR A 160 -8.71 10.72 -14.96
N ALA A 161 -7.43 11.03 -15.13
CA ALA A 161 -6.97 12.23 -15.80
C ALA A 161 -6.43 11.88 -17.19
N GLU A 162 -6.97 12.53 -18.23
CA GLU A 162 -6.39 12.56 -19.56
C GLU A 162 -5.55 13.83 -19.71
N HIS A 163 -4.24 13.69 -19.81
CA HIS A 163 -3.35 14.79 -20.11
C HIS A 163 -2.95 14.72 -21.58
N TRP A 164 -3.24 15.78 -22.32
CA TRP A 164 -2.88 15.94 -23.73
C TRP A 164 -1.61 16.77 -23.88
N ARG A 165 -0.83 16.49 -24.92
CA ARG A 165 0.48 17.12 -25.15
C ARG A 165 0.40 18.64 -25.35
N GLU A 166 -0.73 19.16 -25.83
CA GLU A 166 -1.00 20.59 -25.92
C GLU A 166 -1.24 21.28 -24.56
N GLY A 167 -1.27 20.53 -23.46
CA GLY A 167 -1.43 21.03 -22.09
C GLY A 167 -2.87 20.99 -21.57
N ARG A 168 -3.82 20.43 -22.34
CA ARG A 168 -5.19 20.19 -21.86
C ARG A 168 -5.20 19.00 -20.90
N ILE A 169 -5.86 19.15 -19.76
CA ILE A 169 -6.11 18.08 -18.80
C ILE A 169 -7.61 17.94 -18.65
N ASP A 170 -8.14 16.74 -18.88
CA ASP A 170 -9.55 16.42 -18.69
C ASP A 170 -9.67 15.41 -17.53
N LEU A 171 -10.49 15.71 -16.53
CA LEU A 171 -10.80 14.81 -15.42
C LEU A 171 -12.20 14.21 -15.64
N ASP A 172 -12.35 12.90 -15.42
CA ASP A 172 -13.60 12.17 -15.68
C ASP A 172 -14.69 12.34 -14.59
N ALA A 173 -14.38 13.02 -13.49
CA ALA A 173 -15.26 13.22 -12.36
C ALA A 173 -15.53 14.71 -12.06
N GLU A 174 -16.75 15.02 -11.64
CA GLU A 174 -17.08 16.33 -11.09
C GLU A 174 -16.50 16.46 -9.67
N LEU A 175 -15.45 17.26 -9.52
CA LEU A 175 -14.77 17.51 -8.25
C LEU A 175 -15.12 18.89 -7.69
N PRO A 176 -14.99 19.10 -6.36
CA PRO A 176 -15.02 20.43 -5.77
C PRO A 176 -14.02 21.38 -6.47
N GLU A 177 -14.45 22.60 -6.77
CA GLU A 177 -13.65 23.57 -7.56
C GLU A 177 -12.25 23.81 -6.99
N HIS A 178 -12.11 23.79 -5.66
CA HIS A 178 -10.83 24.01 -4.99
C HIS A 178 -9.81 22.87 -5.16
N LEU A 179 -10.22 21.69 -5.65
CA LEU A 179 -9.34 20.55 -5.91
C LEU A 179 -8.90 20.47 -7.37
N LEU A 180 -9.62 21.11 -8.30
CA LEU A 180 -9.35 20.99 -9.74
C LEU A 180 -7.94 21.47 -10.10
N GLU A 181 -7.62 22.73 -9.81
CA GLU A 181 -6.32 23.32 -10.15
C GLU A 181 -5.14 22.57 -9.49
N PRO A 182 -5.18 22.23 -8.18
CA PRO A 182 -4.12 21.43 -7.56
C PRO A 182 -3.93 20.03 -8.17
N LEU A 183 -5.02 19.36 -8.58
CA LEU A 183 -4.93 18.04 -9.21
C LEU A 183 -4.42 18.14 -10.65
N GLU A 184 -4.83 19.14 -11.41
CA GLU A 184 -4.28 19.41 -12.73
C GLU A 184 -2.78 19.75 -12.67
N ASP A 185 -2.38 20.56 -11.69
CA ASP A 185 -0.97 20.88 -11.43
C ASP A 185 -0.17 19.62 -11.09
N LEU A 186 -0.71 18.74 -10.25
CA LEU A 186 -0.09 17.46 -9.91
C LEU A 186 0.04 16.55 -11.14
N VAL A 187 -1.00 16.43 -11.97
CA VAL A 187 -0.98 15.63 -13.20
C VAL A 187 0.04 16.20 -14.18
N ARG A 188 0.12 17.51 -14.32
CA ARG A 188 1.09 18.20 -15.16
C ARG A 188 2.50 18.00 -14.66
N GLU A 189 2.73 18.17 -13.37
CA GLU A 189 4.01 17.91 -12.72
C GLU A 189 4.42 16.47 -12.91
N TRP A 190 3.53 15.50 -12.71
CA TRP A 190 3.83 14.07 -12.81
C TRP A 190 4.16 13.64 -14.25
N HIS A 191 3.42 14.16 -15.22
CA HIS A 191 3.65 13.87 -16.64
C HIS A 191 4.86 14.63 -17.21
N GLY A 192 5.18 15.81 -16.66
CA GLY A 192 6.17 16.72 -17.20
C GLY A 192 5.72 17.38 -18.51
N GLU A 193 6.44 18.44 -18.91
CA GLU A 193 6.17 19.22 -20.12
C GLU A 193 7.38 19.27 -21.05
N GLY A 194 7.17 19.60 -22.33
CA GLY A 194 8.25 19.80 -23.29
C GLY A 194 9.13 18.55 -23.46
N SER A 195 10.40 18.63 -23.07
CA SER A 195 11.33 17.49 -23.10
C SER A 195 11.06 16.46 -22.00
N GLU A 196 10.52 16.87 -20.85
CA GLU A 196 10.18 15.94 -19.77
C GLU A 196 9.02 15.03 -20.14
N TRP A 197 8.09 15.52 -20.98
CA TRP A 197 6.96 14.74 -21.49
C TRP A 197 7.41 13.39 -22.08
N GLN A 198 8.41 13.44 -22.97
CA GLN A 198 8.97 12.25 -23.60
C GLN A 198 9.84 11.45 -22.64
N ALA A 199 10.68 12.12 -21.83
CA ALA A 199 11.55 11.42 -20.87
C ALA A 199 10.74 10.54 -19.92
N ARG A 200 9.70 11.10 -19.29
CA ARG A 200 8.84 10.34 -18.36
C ARG A 200 8.03 9.25 -19.05
N HIS A 201 7.62 9.47 -20.31
CA HIS A 201 6.99 8.40 -21.09
C HIS A 201 7.94 7.21 -21.30
N LEU A 202 9.20 7.47 -21.64
CA LEU A 202 10.21 6.43 -21.83
C LEU A 202 10.52 5.71 -20.53
N ASP A 203 10.59 6.44 -19.41
CA ASP A 203 10.81 5.85 -18.08
C ASP A 203 9.70 4.84 -17.73
N LEU A 204 8.45 5.15 -18.09
CA LEU A 204 7.30 4.26 -17.86
C LEU A 204 7.30 3.01 -18.76
N LEU A 205 7.84 3.12 -19.98
CA LEU A 205 7.94 1.97 -20.90
C LEU A 205 9.12 1.03 -20.57
N GLY A 206 10.06 1.45 -19.73
CA GLY A 206 11.17 0.62 -19.26
C GLY A 206 12.32 0.41 -20.27
N GLU A 207 13.23 -0.49 -19.91
CA GLU A 207 14.47 -0.76 -20.66
C GLU A 207 14.18 -1.47 -22.00
N GLY A 208 14.19 -0.70 -23.09
CA GLY A 208 13.95 -1.21 -24.45
C GLY A 208 13.20 -0.22 -25.35
N ALA A 209 12.55 0.77 -24.75
CA ALA A 209 11.69 1.72 -25.45
C ALA A 209 12.39 3.01 -25.91
N ALA A 210 13.72 3.10 -25.88
CA ALA A 210 14.47 4.34 -26.14
C ALA A 210 14.17 5.03 -27.49
N GLU A 211 13.55 4.31 -28.43
CA GLU A 211 13.14 4.82 -29.75
C GLU A 211 11.63 5.08 -29.89
N ALA A 212 10.84 4.98 -28.80
CA ALA A 212 9.40 5.19 -28.84
C ALA A 212 9.04 6.64 -29.20
N ALA A 213 8.01 6.77 -30.04
CA ALA A 213 7.49 8.07 -30.43
C ALA A 213 6.85 8.78 -29.22
N PRO A 214 6.97 10.12 -29.10
CA PRO A 214 6.34 10.85 -28.01
C PRO A 214 4.81 10.78 -28.14
N PRO A 215 4.08 10.46 -27.06
CA PRO A 215 2.64 10.31 -27.11
C PRO A 215 1.94 11.65 -27.28
N GLN A 216 0.76 11.63 -27.90
CA GLN A 216 -0.15 12.77 -27.99
C GLN A 216 -0.94 12.97 -26.70
N GLY A 217 -1.27 11.89 -26.00
CA GLY A 217 -2.01 11.93 -24.73
C GLY A 217 -1.62 10.80 -23.80
N ARG A 218 -1.86 10.99 -22.50
CA ARG A 218 -1.56 10.04 -21.43
C ARG A 218 -2.72 10.01 -20.43
N ARG A 219 -3.04 8.81 -19.92
CA ARG A 219 -4.07 8.53 -18.93
C ARG A 219 -3.43 8.11 -17.62
N LEU A 220 -3.90 8.72 -16.54
CA LEU A 220 -3.45 8.47 -15.18
C LEU A 220 -4.68 8.24 -14.29
N ARG A 221 -4.62 7.23 -13.42
CA ARG A 221 -5.58 7.07 -12.33
C ARG A 221 -5.09 7.82 -11.10
N LEU A 222 -5.98 8.57 -10.48
CA LEU A 222 -5.76 9.24 -9.20
C LEU A 222 -6.69 8.60 -8.18
N ASP A 223 -6.09 7.94 -7.19
CA ASP A 223 -6.79 7.43 -6.01
C ASP A 223 -6.65 8.48 -4.89
N LEU A 224 -7.77 9.08 -4.50
CA LEU A 224 -7.88 10.10 -3.46
C LEU A 224 -8.24 9.41 -2.16
N HIS A 225 -7.31 9.40 -1.20
CA HIS A 225 -7.51 8.81 0.12
C HIS A 225 -7.56 9.87 1.20
N GLY A 226 -8.24 9.56 2.31
CA GLY A 226 -7.94 10.22 3.58
C GLY A 226 -6.51 9.89 4.03
N LEU A 227 -5.89 10.73 4.85
CA LEU A 227 -4.52 10.49 5.29
C LEU A 227 -4.37 9.10 5.96
N PRO A 228 -3.27 8.37 5.70
CA PRO A 228 -3.02 7.10 6.35
C PRO A 228 -2.91 7.29 7.87
N LEU A 229 -3.44 6.33 8.62
CA LEU A 229 -3.34 6.31 10.08
C LEU A 229 -1.88 6.26 10.54
N LEU A 230 -1.07 5.48 9.80
CA LEU A 230 0.32 5.23 10.10
C LEU A 230 1.18 5.56 8.85
N PRO A 231 1.63 6.81 8.71
CA PRO A 231 2.51 7.20 7.60
C PRO A 231 3.81 6.41 7.63
N SER A 232 4.17 5.80 6.50
CA SER A 232 5.39 5.03 6.32
C SER A 232 5.90 5.12 4.87
N PRO A 233 7.17 4.77 4.62
CA PRO A 233 7.68 4.63 3.25
C PRO A 233 6.90 3.64 2.36
N LEU A 234 6.07 2.73 2.93
CA LEU A 234 5.29 1.77 2.16
C LEU A 234 3.95 2.33 1.64
N ASN A 235 3.50 3.45 2.19
CA ASN A 235 2.23 4.09 1.82
C ASN A 235 2.42 5.57 1.52
N GLU A 236 3.61 5.99 1.08
CA GLU A 236 3.91 7.38 0.75
C GLU A 236 3.09 7.85 -0.47
N PRO A 237 2.23 8.86 -0.32
CA PRO A 237 1.48 9.40 -1.46
C PRO A 237 2.38 10.27 -2.35
N GLN A 238 2.02 10.41 -3.62
CA GLN A 238 2.71 11.34 -4.52
C GLN A 238 2.48 12.80 -4.12
N ALA A 239 1.31 13.11 -3.54
CA ALA A 239 1.02 14.43 -3.01
C ALA A 239 0.04 14.37 -1.84
N VAL A 240 0.09 15.39 -0.99
CA VAL A 240 -0.93 15.67 0.02
C VAL A 240 -1.54 17.03 -0.28
N LEU A 241 -2.85 17.07 -0.51
CA LEU A 241 -3.60 18.29 -0.83
C LEU A 241 -4.46 18.72 0.37
N GLY A 242 -4.59 20.02 0.61
CA GLY A 242 -5.37 20.58 1.72
C GLY A 242 -4.62 20.62 3.06
N GLU A 243 -5.26 21.20 4.08
CA GLU A 243 -4.67 21.37 5.42
C GLU A 243 -5.54 20.70 6.50
N GLY A 244 -4.90 20.04 7.47
CA GLY A 244 -5.57 19.52 8.65
C GLY A 244 -6.37 18.24 8.39
N GLU A 245 -7.63 18.20 8.81
CA GLU A 245 -8.49 17.02 8.74
C GLU A 245 -9.07 16.77 7.34
N GLU A 246 -9.12 17.82 6.51
CA GLU A 246 -9.58 17.74 5.11
C GLU A 246 -8.46 17.38 4.13
N SER A 247 -7.25 17.09 4.65
CA SER A 247 -6.12 16.73 3.81
C SER A 247 -6.34 15.38 3.11
N LEU A 248 -6.03 15.34 1.81
CA LEU A 248 -6.15 14.18 0.94
C LEU A 248 -4.77 13.67 0.53
N ALA A 249 -4.54 12.37 0.68
CA ALA A 249 -3.39 11.68 0.13
C ALA A 249 -3.70 11.20 -1.30
N ILE A 250 -2.89 11.60 -2.28
CA ILE A 250 -3.11 11.29 -3.69
C ILE A 250 -2.12 10.24 -4.16
N TYR A 251 -2.65 9.13 -4.69
CA TYR A 251 -1.85 8.07 -5.29
C TYR A 251 -2.07 8.02 -6.80
N LEU A 252 -0.97 8.02 -7.55
CA LEU A 252 -0.98 8.11 -9.01
C LEU A 252 -0.60 6.76 -9.63
N THR A 253 -1.41 6.25 -10.55
CA THR A 253 -1.13 5.01 -11.31
C THR A 253 -1.18 5.29 -12.81
N PRO A 254 -0.07 5.12 -13.56
CA PRO A 254 -0.09 5.21 -15.02
C PRO A 254 -1.01 4.14 -15.61
N LEU A 255 -1.90 4.55 -16.52
CA LEU A 255 -2.80 3.61 -17.19
C LEU A 255 -2.36 3.37 -18.63
N ALA A 256 -2.42 4.41 -19.45
CA ALA A 256 -2.26 4.27 -20.89
C ALA A 256 -1.72 5.55 -21.56
N TYR A 257 -1.34 5.44 -22.82
CA TYR A 257 -0.94 6.54 -23.69
C TYR A 257 -1.51 6.36 -25.08
N THR A 258 -1.59 7.45 -25.84
CA THR A 258 -2.03 7.41 -27.24
C THR A 258 -1.00 8.09 -28.13
N LEU A 259 -0.74 7.51 -29.30
CA LEU A 259 0.17 8.06 -30.32
C LEU A 259 -0.58 8.82 -31.41
N ASP A 260 -1.86 8.50 -31.62
CA ASP A 260 -2.73 9.04 -32.67
C ASP A 260 -3.87 9.91 -32.12
N GLY A 261 -4.11 9.89 -30.81
CA GLY A 261 -5.21 10.57 -30.15
C GLY A 261 -6.53 9.79 -30.12
N GLU A 262 -6.55 8.58 -30.69
CA GLU A 262 -7.76 7.74 -30.82
C GLU A 262 -7.57 6.38 -30.13
N THR A 263 -6.43 5.74 -30.34
CA THR A 263 -6.09 4.43 -29.80
C THR A 263 -5.26 4.57 -28.52
N TRP A 264 -5.71 3.95 -27.44
CA TRP A 264 -5.01 3.94 -26.15
C TRP A 264 -4.25 2.63 -25.96
N LEU A 265 -2.95 2.74 -25.68
CA LEU A 265 -2.02 1.66 -25.42
C LEU A 265 -1.66 1.66 -23.92
N PRO A 266 -1.76 0.53 -23.21
CA PRO A 266 -1.45 0.48 -21.79
C PRO A 266 0.05 0.67 -21.52
N TYR A 267 0.39 1.23 -20.36
CA TYR A 267 1.79 1.35 -19.89
C TYR A 267 2.33 0.04 -19.30
N ALA A 268 1.48 -0.80 -18.73
CA ALA A 268 1.79 -2.13 -18.23
C ALA A 268 0.66 -3.09 -18.62
N GLU A 269 0.99 -4.35 -18.93
CA GLU A 269 0.00 -5.38 -19.29
C GLU A 269 -0.97 -5.69 -18.12
N ASP A 270 -0.55 -5.41 -16.87
CA ASP A 270 -1.32 -5.60 -15.63
C ASP A 270 -1.91 -4.30 -15.06
N GLY A 271 -2.06 -3.26 -15.88
CA GLY A 271 -2.64 -1.98 -15.45
C GLY A 271 -4.13 -2.09 -15.14
N GLU A 272 -4.49 -2.49 -13.91
CA GLU A 272 -5.84 -2.34 -13.35
C GLU A 272 -6.33 -0.91 -13.61
N GLY A 273 -7.21 -0.71 -14.59
CA GLY A 273 -7.69 0.61 -14.95
C GLY A 273 -8.17 0.76 -16.39
N ALA A 274 -8.09 -0.28 -17.21
CA ALA A 274 -8.99 -0.37 -18.36
C ALA A 274 -10.38 -0.77 -17.85
N GLU A 275 -11.23 0.22 -17.57
CA GLU A 275 -12.68 0.02 -17.61
C GLU A 275 -13.07 -0.34 -19.05
N GLY A 276 -12.94 -1.63 -19.34
CA GLY A 276 -13.45 -2.30 -20.52
C GLY A 276 -13.79 -3.70 -20.07
N GLU A 277 -15.04 -4.12 -20.29
CA GLU A 277 -15.45 -5.52 -20.25
C GLU A 277 -14.42 -6.34 -21.06
N GLY A 278 -13.44 -6.94 -20.37
CA GLY A 278 -12.26 -7.47 -21.05
C GLY A 278 -11.15 -7.96 -20.12
N GLY A 279 -10.95 -7.40 -18.93
CA GLY A 279 -9.81 -7.77 -18.06
C GLY A 279 -9.87 -9.18 -17.47
N LEU A 280 -11.03 -9.63 -16.99
CA LEU A 280 -11.20 -11.01 -16.52
C LEU A 280 -11.21 -12.00 -17.70
N ALA A 281 -11.76 -11.57 -18.84
CA ALA A 281 -11.80 -12.39 -20.04
C ALA A 281 -10.40 -12.58 -20.65
N GLU A 282 -9.53 -11.56 -20.69
CA GLU A 282 -8.16 -11.64 -21.20
C GLU A 282 -7.19 -12.31 -20.23
N LEU A 283 -7.35 -12.16 -18.91
CA LEU A 283 -6.58 -12.94 -17.93
C LEU A 283 -6.94 -14.43 -18.00
N LEU A 284 -8.23 -14.74 -18.16
CA LEU A 284 -8.66 -16.08 -18.52
C LEU A 284 -8.08 -16.48 -19.88
N THR A 285 -8.03 -15.58 -20.88
CA THR A 285 -7.47 -15.91 -22.21
C THR A 285 -5.96 -16.18 -22.15
N GLN A 286 -5.18 -15.50 -21.31
CA GLN A 286 -3.73 -15.73 -21.14
C GLN A 286 -3.42 -16.98 -20.31
N ILE A 287 -4.23 -17.30 -19.29
CA ILE A 287 -4.16 -18.60 -18.60
C ILE A 287 -4.62 -19.73 -19.54
N LEU A 288 -5.58 -19.46 -20.44
CA LEU A 288 -6.07 -20.38 -21.47
C LEU A 288 -5.15 -20.46 -22.72
N ASP A 289 -4.23 -19.50 -22.93
CA ASP A 289 -3.24 -19.50 -24.03
C ASP A 289 -1.90 -20.13 -23.62
N MET A 290 -1.74 -20.51 -22.34
CA MET A 290 -0.75 -21.50 -21.98
C MET A 290 -1.25 -22.84 -22.54
N PRO A 291 -0.50 -23.52 -23.42
CA PRO A 291 -0.95 -24.78 -23.95
C PRO A 291 -1.03 -25.77 -22.79
N THR A 292 -2.24 -26.10 -22.36
CA THR A 292 -2.51 -27.04 -21.27
C THR A 292 -2.91 -28.41 -21.80
N VAL A 293 -2.79 -29.40 -20.93
CA VAL A 293 -3.30 -30.76 -21.15
C VAL A 293 -4.34 -31.03 -20.07
N THR A 294 -5.58 -31.26 -20.49
CA THR A 294 -6.65 -31.66 -19.58
C THR A 294 -6.48 -33.13 -19.18
N VAL A 295 -6.39 -33.37 -17.88
CA VAL A 295 -6.27 -34.69 -17.28
C VAL A 295 -7.47 -34.93 -16.36
N THR A 296 -8.08 -36.09 -16.47
CA THR A 296 -9.14 -36.54 -15.57
C THR A 296 -8.55 -37.43 -14.48
N VAL A 297 -8.74 -37.05 -13.22
CA VAL A 297 -8.39 -37.84 -12.04
C VAL A 297 -9.66 -38.38 -11.40
N TRP A 298 -9.72 -39.69 -11.20
CA TRP A 298 -10.86 -40.39 -10.62
C TRP A 298 -10.60 -40.74 -9.15
N ALA A 299 -11.66 -40.77 -8.35
CA ALA A 299 -11.60 -41.15 -6.93
C ALA A 299 -10.97 -42.54 -6.70
N ASP A 300 -11.13 -43.46 -7.67
CA ASP A 300 -10.58 -44.82 -7.64
C ASP A 300 -9.07 -44.89 -8.00
N GLY A 301 -8.44 -43.74 -8.26
CA GLY A 301 -7.03 -43.64 -8.61
C GLY A 301 -6.74 -43.79 -10.11
N ARG A 302 -7.76 -43.92 -10.98
CA ARG A 302 -7.53 -43.81 -12.43
C ARG A 302 -7.18 -42.37 -12.81
N VAL A 303 -6.24 -42.23 -13.73
CA VAL A 303 -5.82 -40.93 -14.30
C VAL A 303 -5.77 -41.10 -15.81
N GLU A 304 -6.58 -40.33 -16.51
CA GLU A 304 -6.90 -40.47 -17.93
C GLU A 304 -6.75 -39.12 -18.65
N TRP A 305 -6.27 -39.14 -19.89
CA TRP A 305 -6.11 -37.96 -20.75
C TRP A 305 -6.21 -38.40 -22.23
N ALA A 306 -6.32 -37.46 -23.18
CA ALA A 306 -6.49 -37.83 -24.58
C ALA A 306 -5.20 -38.41 -25.18
N GLU A 307 -5.35 -39.31 -26.15
CA GLU A 307 -4.19 -39.98 -26.76
C GLU A 307 -3.27 -38.97 -27.47
N GLY A 308 -2.03 -38.85 -26.99
CA GLY A 308 -1.01 -37.96 -27.55
C GLY A 308 -0.71 -36.73 -26.70
N ASP A 309 -1.52 -36.41 -25.70
CA ASP A 309 -1.36 -35.17 -24.92
C ASP A 309 -0.18 -35.23 -23.95
N VAL A 310 0.05 -36.39 -23.30
CA VAL A 310 1.20 -36.60 -22.42
C VAL A 310 2.22 -37.51 -23.11
N PRO A 311 3.50 -37.10 -23.22
CA PRO A 311 4.56 -37.94 -23.78
C PRO A 311 4.67 -39.31 -23.06
N PRO A 312 4.79 -40.44 -23.77
CA PRO A 312 4.84 -41.78 -23.15
C PRO A 312 5.95 -41.96 -22.10
N ALA A 313 7.06 -41.23 -22.25
CA ALA A 313 8.17 -41.25 -21.30
C ALA A 313 7.82 -40.61 -19.95
N GLN A 314 6.81 -39.73 -19.90
CA GLN A 314 6.38 -38.98 -18.71
C GLN A 314 5.08 -39.52 -18.12
N ALA A 315 4.36 -40.39 -18.84
CA ALA A 315 3.03 -40.88 -18.46
C ALA A 315 2.96 -41.49 -17.04
N GLU A 316 3.90 -42.37 -16.67
CA GLU A 316 3.87 -42.99 -15.34
C GLU A 316 4.23 -42.02 -14.22
N ARG A 317 5.12 -41.05 -14.50
CA ARG A 317 5.48 -39.99 -13.56
C ARG A 317 4.27 -39.12 -13.25
N VAL A 318 3.65 -38.55 -14.29
CA VAL A 318 2.47 -37.68 -14.17
C VAL A 318 1.31 -38.39 -13.43
N ARG A 319 1.07 -39.69 -13.69
CA ARG A 319 0.08 -40.46 -12.92
C ARG A 319 0.43 -40.59 -11.44
N GLY A 320 1.70 -40.81 -11.13
CA GLY A 320 2.17 -40.93 -9.76
C GLY A 320 1.99 -39.62 -8.99
N ASP A 321 2.41 -38.52 -9.62
CA ASP A 321 2.40 -37.18 -9.04
C ASP A 321 0.96 -36.70 -8.78
N LEU A 322 0.07 -36.82 -9.78
CA LEU A 322 -1.34 -36.45 -9.62
C LEU A 322 -2.07 -37.28 -8.56
N ARG A 323 -1.77 -38.58 -8.44
CA ARG A 323 -2.33 -39.42 -7.36
C ARG A 323 -1.82 -38.99 -5.99
N ALA A 324 -0.53 -38.68 -5.89
CA ALA A 324 0.09 -38.25 -4.64
C ALA A 324 -0.49 -36.91 -4.17
N ALA A 325 -0.74 -35.99 -5.10
CA ALA A 325 -1.26 -34.65 -4.80
C ALA A 325 -2.74 -34.64 -4.44
N THR A 326 -3.56 -35.38 -5.17
CA THR A 326 -5.02 -35.39 -4.98
C THR A 326 -5.50 -36.42 -3.96
N GLY A 327 -4.63 -37.36 -3.57
CA GLY A 327 -5.02 -38.50 -2.74
C GLY A 327 -5.86 -39.56 -3.48
N ALA A 328 -5.95 -39.49 -4.82
CA ALA A 328 -6.73 -40.42 -5.63
C ALA A 328 -6.33 -41.89 -5.41
N GLY A 329 -7.31 -42.75 -5.15
CA GLY A 329 -7.11 -44.15 -4.77
C GLY A 329 -7.09 -44.40 -3.26
N ASP A 330 -7.03 -43.36 -2.42
CA ASP A 330 -7.31 -43.40 -0.99
C ASP A 330 -8.61 -42.65 -0.68
N PRO A 331 -9.69 -43.34 -0.27
CA PRO A 331 -10.98 -42.69 -0.02
C PRO A 331 -10.94 -41.57 1.03
N ALA A 332 -10.06 -41.65 2.02
CA ALA A 332 -9.98 -40.63 3.07
C ALA A 332 -9.22 -39.39 2.57
N ALA A 333 -8.08 -39.59 1.91
CA ALA A 333 -7.28 -38.50 1.36
C ALA A 333 -8.03 -37.77 0.23
N TRP A 334 -8.70 -38.52 -0.65
CA TRP A 334 -9.54 -37.95 -1.70
C TRP A 334 -10.70 -37.12 -1.15
N ALA A 335 -11.39 -37.61 -0.11
CA ALA A 335 -12.49 -36.88 0.51
C ALA A 335 -12.03 -35.60 1.24
N GLU A 336 -10.84 -35.62 1.84
CA GLU A 336 -10.24 -34.42 2.44
C GLU A 336 -9.84 -33.40 1.39
N TRP A 337 -9.12 -33.83 0.35
CA TRP A 337 -8.69 -32.96 -0.74
C TRP A 337 -9.86 -32.31 -1.47
N THR A 338 -10.87 -33.11 -1.87
CA THR A 338 -12.07 -32.58 -2.56
C THR A 338 -12.94 -31.70 -1.68
N ARG A 339 -12.96 -31.90 -0.35
CA ARG A 339 -13.62 -30.97 0.57
C ARG A 339 -12.94 -29.61 0.56
N THR A 340 -11.61 -29.60 0.69
CA THR A 340 -10.83 -28.36 0.68
C THR A 340 -11.03 -27.62 -0.63
N LEU A 341 -10.92 -28.32 -1.76
CA LEU A 341 -11.19 -27.78 -3.09
C LEU A 341 -12.54 -27.05 -3.14
N LEU A 342 -13.63 -27.74 -2.80
CA LEU A 342 -14.98 -27.16 -2.87
C LEU A 342 -15.18 -25.98 -1.90
N ALA A 343 -14.60 -26.06 -0.70
CA ALA A 343 -14.71 -24.99 0.30
C ALA A 343 -13.94 -23.72 -0.11
N GLU A 344 -12.78 -23.87 -0.73
CA GLU A 344 -11.97 -22.76 -1.23
C GLU A 344 -12.57 -22.14 -2.49
N THR A 345 -13.00 -22.95 -3.46
CA THR A 345 -13.61 -22.47 -4.71
C THR A 345 -14.86 -21.64 -4.46
N PHE A 346 -15.72 -22.04 -3.50
CA PHE A 346 -17.01 -21.40 -3.25
C PHE A 346 -17.06 -20.62 -1.93
N ALA A 347 -15.92 -20.15 -1.42
CA ALA A 347 -15.84 -19.45 -0.14
C ALA A 347 -16.70 -18.15 -0.09
N GLY A 348 -16.92 -17.51 -1.24
CA GLY A 348 -17.76 -16.31 -1.35
C GLY A 348 -19.26 -16.61 -1.41
N GLU A 349 -19.65 -17.66 -2.14
CA GLU A 349 -21.05 -18.02 -2.43
C GLU A 349 -21.66 -18.91 -1.34
N ALA A 350 -20.85 -19.76 -0.71
CA ALA A 350 -21.27 -20.73 0.30
C ALA A 350 -20.20 -20.89 1.40
N PRO A 351 -19.98 -19.85 2.23
CA PRO A 351 -18.94 -19.83 3.26
C PRO A 351 -19.09 -20.92 4.34
N ASP A 352 -20.28 -21.51 4.46
CA ASP A 352 -20.56 -22.58 5.41
C ASP A 352 -20.11 -23.97 4.93
N LEU A 353 -19.70 -24.14 3.67
CA LEU A 353 -19.19 -25.42 3.14
C LEU A 353 -17.99 -25.96 3.93
N ALA A 354 -17.11 -25.08 4.43
CA ALA A 354 -15.96 -25.46 5.24
C ALA A 354 -16.36 -26.09 6.59
N GLU A 355 -17.55 -25.78 7.10
CA GLU A 355 -18.07 -26.26 8.38
C GLU A 355 -19.08 -27.41 8.21
N ARG A 356 -19.54 -27.68 6.98
CA ARG A 356 -20.46 -28.79 6.68
C ARG A 356 -19.71 -30.14 6.72
N GLY A 357 -20.18 -31.03 7.59
CA GLY A 357 -19.60 -32.36 7.76
C GLY A 357 -19.89 -33.33 6.62
N ASP A 358 -21.03 -33.17 5.96
CA ASP A 358 -21.55 -34.09 4.94
C ASP A 358 -21.62 -33.41 3.57
N LEU A 359 -20.49 -33.38 2.83
CA LEU A 359 -20.46 -32.96 1.43
C LEU A 359 -20.70 -34.16 0.49
N PRO A 360 -21.33 -33.95 -0.68
CA PRO A 360 -21.49 -35.00 -1.68
C PRO A 360 -20.14 -35.54 -2.15
N ALA A 361 -20.05 -36.85 -2.33
CA ALA A 361 -18.81 -37.52 -2.70
C ALA A 361 -18.47 -37.25 -4.18
N VAL A 362 -17.39 -36.50 -4.41
CA VAL A 362 -16.82 -36.27 -5.75
C VAL A 362 -16.25 -37.58 -6.31
N GLN A 363 -16.66 -37.96 -7.52
CA GLN A 363 -16.21 -39.18 -8.22
C GLN A 363 -15.00 -38.92 -9.13
N GLY A 364 -14.83 -37.69 -9.60
CA GLY A 364 -13.68 -37.30 -10.43
C GLY A 364 -13.55 -35.79 -10.58
N VAL A 365 -12.33 -35.36 -10.92
CA VAL A 365 -11.96 -33.96 -11.15
C VAL A 365 -11.16 -33.87 -12.46
N ARG A 366 -11.44 -32.85 -13.26
CA ARG A 366 -10.62 -32.45 -14.41
C ARG A 366 -9.65 -31.37 -13.97
N LEU A 367 -8.39 -31.58 -14.34
CA LEU A 367 -7.27 -30.74 -14.02
C LEU A 367 -6.60 -30.32 -15.33
N ASP A 368 -6.26 -29.05 -15.44
CA ASP A 368 -5.50 -28.53 -16.57
C ASP A 368 -4.04 -28.35 -16.17
N LEU A 369 -3.15 -29.05 -16.90
CA LEU A 369 -1.70 -29.03 -16.66
C LEU A 369 -0.98 -28.20 -17.72
N PRO A 370 -0.14 -27.23 -17.35
CA PRO A 370 0.77 -26.57 -18.29
C PRO A 370 1.66 -27.59 -19.04
N GLN A 371 1.74 -27.54 -20.38
CA GLN A 371 2.54 -28.50 -21.17
C GLN A 371 4.03 -28.54 -20.79
N ASP A 372 4.57 -27.40 -20.40
CA ASP A 372 5.91 -27.20 -19.85
C ASP A 372 6.14 -28.00 -18.56
N SER A 373 5.14 -28.08 -17.67
CA SER A 373 5.20 -28.89 -16.43
C SER A 373 5.35 -30.39 -16.70
N LEU A 374 4.90 -30.88 -17.87
CA LEU A 374 5.03 -32.30 -18.23
C LEU A 374 6.48 -32.73 -18.43
N THR A 375 7.37 -31.77 -18.73
CA THR A 375 8.80 -32.03 -19.00
C THR A 375 9.73 -31.50 -17.92
N ASP A 376 9.23 -30.64 -17.03
CA ASP A 376 9.96 -30.16 -15.87
C ASP A 376 10.25 -31.33 -14.90
N PRO A 377 11.50 -31.49 -14.41
CA PRO A 377 11.83 -32.45 -13.36
C PRO A 377 11.13 -32.18 -12.02
N ASP A 378 10.62 -30.97 -11.79
CA ASP A 378 9.83 -30.64 -10.61
C ASP A 378 8.38 -31.17 -10.73
N ASP A 379 7.69 -31.24 -9.59
CA ASP A 379 6.41 -31.92 -9.44
C ASP A 379 5.28 -31.18 -10.21
N PRO A 380 4.66 -31.79 -11.25
CA PRO A 380 3.56 -31.16 -12.00
C PRO A 380 2.35 -30.86 -11.11
N ALA A 381 2.26 -31.48 -9.92
CA ALA A 381 1.23 -31.19 -8.94
C ALA A 381 1.26 -29.76 -8.38
N GLN A 382 2.39 -29.05 -8.52
CA GLN A 382 2.50 -27.67 -8.03
C GLN A 382 1.82 -26.64 -8.93
N TYR A 383 1.37 -27.05 -10.13
CA TYR A 383 0.95 -26.12 -11.18
C TYR A 383 -0.36 -26.53 -11.88
N PHE A 384 -1.14 -27.49 -11.37
CA PHE A 384 -2.44 -27.80 -11.97
C PHE A 384 -3.51 -26.79 -11.56
N ILE A 385 -4.48 -26.62 -12.45
CA ILE A 385 -5.68 -25.80 -12.22
C ILE A 385 -6.89 -26.75 -12.24
N GLU A 386 -7.72 -26.73 -11.21
CA GLU A 386 -8.95 -27.52 -11.15
C GLU A 386 -10.06 -26.87 -11.98
N SER A 387 -10.54 -27.54 -13.03
CA SER A 387 -11.55 -26.96 -13.94
C SER A 387 -12.95 -27.48 -13.72
N GLU A 388 -13.14 -28.80 -13.58
CA GLU A 388 -14.47 -29.38 -13.44
C GLU A 388 -14.50 -30.53 -12.43
N VAL A 389 -15.65 -30.73 -11.78
CA VAL A 389 -15.90 -31.85 -10.87
C VAL A 389 -17.11 -32.66 -11.31
N THR A 390 -17.12 -33.96 -10.99
CA THR A 390 -18.29 -34.82 -11.16
C THR A 390 -18.64 -35.55 -9.87
N PHE A 391 -19.92 -35.60 -9.53
CA PHE A 391 -20.45 -36.30 -8.35
C PHE A 391 -21.07 -37.67 -8.68
N ASP A 392 -21.37 -37.93 -9.95
CA ASP A 392 -21.98 -39.17 -10.44
C ASP A 392 -21.09 -39.94 -11.43
N GLY A 393 -19.98 -39.32 -11.87
CA GLY A 393 -19.06 -39.87 -12.88
C GLY A 393 -19.51 -39.66 -14.33
N GLU A 394 -20.63 -38.98 -14.55
CA GLU A 394 -21.21 -38.74 -15.89
C GLU A 394 -21.38 -37.26 -16.18
N GLN A 395 -21.90 -36.48 -15.23
CA GLN A 395 -22.13 -35.04 -15.35
C GLN A 395 -20.96 -34.26 -14.76
N TRP A 396 -20.42 -33.35 -15.58
CA TRP A 396 -19.34 -32.45 -15.18
C TRP A 396 -19.91 -31.08 -14.82
N ARG A 397 -19.41 -30.53 -13.72
CA ARG A 397 -19.76 -29.21 -13.18
C ARG A 397 -18.50 -28.36 -13.24
N ASP A 398 -18.60 -27.25 -13.94
CA ASP A 398 -17.55 -26.23 -13.99
C ASP A 398 -17.41 -25.56 -12.61
N LEU A 399 -16.20 -25.55 -12.08
CA LEU A 399 -15.87 -25.00 -10.77
C LEU A 399 -15.92 -23.46 -10.75
N TYR A 400 -15.76 -22.81 -11.90
CA TYR A 400 -15.74 -21.34 -12.03
C TYR A 400 -17.01 -20.77 -12.66
N ALA A 401 -18.07 -21.58 -12.79
CA ALA A 401 -19.37 -21.10 -13.21
C ALA A 401 -19.99 -20.17 -12.15
N GLU A 402 -20.76 -19.17 -12.59
CA GLU A 402 -21.46 -18.20 -11.71
C GLU A 402 -22.47 -18.85 -10.74
N GLU A 403 -22.77 -20.14 -10.93
CA GLU A 403 -23.79 -20.87 -10.19
C GLU A 403 -23.20 -22.04 -9.38
N LEU A 404 -23.42 -22.01 -8.05
CA LEU A 404 -23.09 -23.13 -7.17
C LEU A 404 -23.77 -24.44 -7.66
N PRO A 405 -23.06 -25.57 -7.80
CA PRO A 405 -23.65 -26.85 -8.18
C PRO A 405 -24.86 -27.23 -7.33
N GLN A 406 -25.90 -27.78 -7.96
CA GLN A 406 -27.14 -28.16 -7.28
C GLN A 406 -26.88 -29.16 -6.13
N GLU A 407 -25.92 -30.06 -6.33
CA GLU A 407 -25.47 -31.06 -5.37
C GLU A 407 -24.93 -30.43 -4.07
N LEU A 408 -24.41 -29.19 -4.12
CA LEU A 408 -23.92 -28.42 -2.96
C LEU A 408 -24.98 -27.48 -2.38
N ARG A 409 -26.04 -27.15 -3.14
CA ARG A 409 -27.20 -26.40 -2.66
C ARG A 409 -28.13 -27.26 -1.79
N GLU A 410 -28.22 -28.56 -2.10
CA GLU A 410 -29.17 -29.49 -1.49
C GLU A 410 -28.57 -30.37 -0.38
N ALA A 411 -27.24 -30.38 -0.22
CA ALA A 411 -26.51 -31.03 0.87
C ALA A 411 -26.44 -30.13 2.10
#